data_AF-A0A9D1KPK9-F1
#
_entry.id   AF-A0A9D1KPK9-F1
#
_cell.length_a   1.000
_cell.length_b   1.000
_cell.length_c   1.000
_cell.angle_alpha   90.00
_cell.angle_beta   90.00
_cell.angle_gamma   90.00
#
_symmetry.space_group_name_H-M   'P 1'
#
loop_
_entity.id
_entity.type
_entity.pdbx_description
1 polymer ?
#
loop_
_entity_poly.entity_id
_entity_poly.type
_entity_poly.pdbx_seq_one_letter_code
_entity_poly.pdbx_strand_id
1 'polypeptide(L)' 'MDKKFIVTPKTERSVTVTVRIEMETYQELEELVIKSGRSRNELINKALRFALDNLEFVE' A
#
# COMPACT_ATOMS: atom_id res chain seq x y z
N MET A 1 -26.86 -29.14 -18.33
CA MET A 1 -26.71 -27.78 -17.80
C MET A 1 -25.31 -27.31 -18.12
N ASP A 2 -25.17 -26.38 -19.06
CA ASP A 2 -23.87 -25.84 -19.47
C ASP A 2 -23.22 -25.05 -18.35
N LYS A 3 -22.06 -25.52 -17.87
CA LYS A 3 -21.19 -24.75 -16.96
C LYS A 3 -20.51 -23.66 -17.77
N LYS A 4 -21.07 -22.45 -17.76
CA LYS A 4 -20.47 -21.29 -18.42
C LYS A 4 -19.48 -20.60 -17.47
N PHE A 5 -18.28 -20.34 -17.97
CA PHE A 5 -17.29 -19.48 -17.31
C PHE A 5 -17.57 -18.02 -17.69
N ILE A 6 -18.20 -17.28 -16.78
CA ILE A 6 -18.56 -15.87 -17.00
C ILE A 6 -17.37 -15.01 -16.56
N VAL A 7 -16.74 -14.34 -17.53
CA VAL A 7 -15.66 -13.38 -17.28
C VAL A 7 -16.26 -11.99 -17.10
N THR A 8 -15.97 -11.35 -15.97
CA THR A 8 -16.35 -9.95 -15.71
C THR A 8 -15.16 -9.02 -15.91
N PRO A 9 -15.39 -7.75 -16.31
CA PRO A 9 -14.33 -6.75 -16.39
C PRO A 9 -13.61 -6.59 -15.05
N LYS A 10 -12.28 -6.48 -15.09
CA LYS A 10 -11.46 -6.22 -13.90
C LYS A 10 -11.69 -4.77 -13.46
N THR A 11 -12.37 -4.56 -12.34
CA THR A 11 -12.42 -3.24 -11.69
C THR A 11 -11.23 -3.13 -10.74
N GLU A 12 -10.07 -2.70 -11.24
CA GLU A 12 -8.94 -2.38 -10.37
C GLU A 12 -9.24 -1.10 -9.58
N ARG A 13 -9.17 -1.18 -8.24
CA ARG A 13 -9.42 -0.05 -7.32
C ARG A 13 -8.12 0.55 -6.76
N SER A 14 -6.97 0.12 -7.27
CA SER A 14 -5.65 0.57 -6.83
C SER A 14 -5.02 1.47 -7.87
N VAL A 15 -4.40 2.55 -7.42
CA VAL A 15 -3.59 3.45 -8.26
C VAL A 15 -2.13 3.34 -7.85
N THR A 16 -1.22 3.46 -8.83
CA THR A 16 0.21 3.48 -8.57
C THR A 16 0.65 4.92 -8.31
N VAL A 17 1.35 5.12 -7.20
CA VAL A 17 1.95 6.42 -6.84
C VAL A 17 3.47 6.24 -6.77
N THR A 18 4.21 7.12 -7.44
CA THR A 18 5.68 7.17 -7.38
C THR A 18 6.11 8.36 -6.54
N VAL A 19 6.86 8.12 -5.47
CA VAL A 19 7.37 9.17 -4.57
C VAL A 19 8.88 9.03 -4.40
N ARG A 20 9.56 10.15 -4.09
CA ARG A 20 10.93 10.14 -3.57
C ARG A 20 10.87 10.18 -2.05
N ILE A 21 11.67 9.36 -1.40
CA ILE A 21 11.82 9.33 0.06
C ILE A 21 13.29 9.38 0.42
N GLU A 22 13.59 9.83 1.64
CA GLU A 22 14.94 9.85 2.17
C GLU A 22 15.48 8.42 2.37
N MET A 23 16.80 8.26 2.23
CA MET A 23 17.46 6.96 2.34
C MET A 23 17.27 6.32 3.72
N GLU A 24 17.28 7.13 4.78
CA GLU A 24 17.06 6.68 6.16
C GLU A 24 15.66 6.07 6.33
N THR A 25 14.62 6.75 5.85
CA THR A 25 13.24 6.24 5.87
C THR A 25 13.10 4.94 5.07
N TYR A 26 13.81 4.83 3.94
CA TYR A 26 13.83 3.58 3.16
C TYR A 26 14.47 2.43 3.95
N GLN A 27 15.58 2.68 4.65
CA GLN A 27 16.27 1.66 5.45
C GLN A 27 15.41 1.16 6.61
N GLU A 28 14.74 2.06 7.33
CA GLU A 28 13.80 1.68 8.39
C GLU A 28 12.65 0.81 7.86
N LEU A 29 12.11 1.18 6.69
CA LEU A 29 11.06 0.38 6.04
C LEU A 29 11.55 -1.02 5.67
N GLU A 30 12.76 -1.16 5.13
CA GLU A 30 13.35 -2.46 4.77
C GLU A 30 13.56 -3.35 6.00
N GLU A 31 14.00 -2.78 7.13
CA GLU A 31 14.09 -3.53 8.37
C GLU A 31 12.73 -4.06 8.83
N LEU A 32 11.68 -3.23 8.73
CA LEU A 32 10.32 -3.64 9.08
C LEU A 32 9.78 -4.72 8.15
N VAL A 33 10.12 -4.68 6.87
CA VAL A 33 9.79 -5.75 5.91
C VAL A 33 10.40 -7.08 6.36
N ILE A 34 11.70 -7.08 6.69
CA ILE A 34 12.40 -8.29 7.13
C ILE A 34 11.82 -8.81 8.45
N LYS A 35 11.61 -7.93 9.43
CA LYS A 35 11.09 -8.28 10.76
C LYS A 35 9.65 -8.78 10.73
N SER A 36 8.81 -8.20 9.87
CA SER A 36 7.37 -8.51 9.83
C SER A 36 6.98 -9.58 8.80
N GLY A 37 7.84 -9.87 7.82
CA GLY A 37 7.52 -10.74 6.69
C GLY A 37 6.46 -10.18 5.73
N ARG A 38 6.11 -8.89 5.85
CA ARG A 38 5.11 -8.21 5.00
C ARG A 38 5.77 -7.48 3.84
N SER A 39 5.02 -7.30 2.75
CA SER A 39 5.54 -6.54 1.61
C SER A 39 5.69 -5.05 1.94
N ARG A 40 6.66 -4.38 1.30
CA ARG A 40 6.81 -2.92 1.35
C ARG A 40 5.51 -2.18 1.09
N ASN A 41 4.80 -2.55 0.02
CA ASN A 41 3.56 -1.87 -0.36
C ASN A 41 2.49 -2.03 0.71
N GLU A 42 2.43 -3.17 1.40
CA GLU A 42 1.49 -3.36 2.50
C GLU A 42 1.82 -2.43 3.68
N LEU A 43 3.10 -2.34 4.06
CA LEU A 43 3.55 -1.46 5.14
C LEU A 43 3.36 0.02 4.80
N ILE A 44 3.72 0.44 3.58
CA ILE A 44 3.51 1.81 3.09
C ILE A 44 2.02 2.18 3.12
N ASN A 45 1.13 1.30 2.64
CA ASN A 45 -0.31 1.56 2.68
C ASN A 45 -0.83 1.69 4.12
N LYS A 46 -0.34 0.88 5.05
CA LYS A 46 -0.71 0.95 6.47
C LYS A 46 -0.20 2.22 7.13
N ALA A 47 1.07 2.58 6.87
CA ALA A 47 1.67 3.81 7.38
C ALA A 47 0.96 5.04 6.83
N LEU A 48 0.67 5.09 5.53
CA LEU A 48 -0.07 6.17 4.90
C LEU A 48 -1.49 6.30 5.45
N ARG A 49 -2.18 5.16 5.64
CA ARG A 49 -3.52 5.15 6.24
C ARG A 49 -3.49 5.70 7.66
N PHE A 50 -2.56 5.22 8.48
CA PHE A 50 -2.36 5.71 9.83
C PHE A 50 -2.06 7.22 9.84
N ALA A 51 -1.14 7.69 9.00
CA ALA A 51 -0.81 9.11 8.91
C ALA A 51 -2.04 9.95 8.56
N LEU A 52 -2.85 9.54 7.57
CA LEU A 52 -4.07 10.25 7.19
C LEU A 52 -5.15 10.23 8.28
N ASP A 53 -5.29 9.12 9.00
CA ASP A 53 -6.28 9.00 10.09
C ASP A 53 -5.90 9.83 11.33
N ASN A 54 -4.62 10.20 11.48
CA ASN A 54 -4.09 10.95 12.63
C ASN A 54 -3.61 12.36 12.25
N LEU A 55 -3.74 12.76 10.99
CA LEU A 55 -3.35 14.09 10.53
C LEU A 55 -4.51 15.05 10.77
N GLU A 56 -4.20 16.18 11.40
CA GLU A 56 -5.10 17.33 11.47
C GLU A 56 -4.65 18.37 10.44
N PHE A 57 -5.60 18.83 9.63
CA PHE A 57 -5.37 19.93 8.71
C PHE A 57 -5.76 21.24 9.41
N VAL A 58 -4.78 22.13 9.59
CA VAL A 58 -5.00 23.47 10.15
C VAL A 58 -4.85 24.49 9.02
N GLU A 59 -5.82 25.40 8.92
CA GLU A 59 -5.85 26.51 7.95
C GLU A 59 -5.06 27.74 8.43
#